data_AF-A0A4W2ED78-F1
#
_entry.id   AF-A0A4W2ED78-F1
#
_cell.length_a   1.000
_cell.length_b   1.000
_cell.length_c   1.000
_cell.angle_alpha   90.00
_cell.angle_beta   90.00
_cell.angle_gamma   90.00
#
_symmetry.space_group_name_H-M   'P 1'
#
loop_
_entity.id
_entity.type
_entity.pdbx_description
1 polymer ?
#
loop_
_entity_poly.entity_id
_entity_poly.type
_entity_poly.pdbx_seq_one_letter_code
_entity_poly.pdbx_strand_id
1 'polypeptide(L)'
;MLNSKSSSPWSVWTFDFSVNMKALIILGFLFLSVAVQGKVFERCELARTLKKLGLDGYKGVSLANWLCLTKWESSYNTKATNYNPGSESTDYGIFQINSKWWCNDGKTPNAVDGCHVSCSELMENDIAKAVACAKQIVSEQGITAWYVVLVCVCVWVCVCFLLPVLLRCN
;
A
#
# COMPACT_ATOMS: atom_id res chain seq x y z
N MET A 1 72.51 35.89 12.59
CA MET A 1 71.29 36.12 11.78
C MET A 1 70.40 34.90 11.91
N LEU A 2 69.29 35.05 12.65
CA LEU A 2 68.30 33.99 12.83
C LEU A 2 67.50 33.83 11.54
N ASN A 3 67.28 32.60 11.08
CA ASN A 3 66.18 32.32 10.17
C ASN A 3 65.43 31.08 10.66
N SER A 4 64.27 31.33 11.25
CA SER A 4 63.30 30.35 11.70
C SER A 4 62.52 29.80 10.51
N LYS A 5 62.33 28.48 10.41
CA LYS A 5 61.13 27.95 9.76
C LYS A 5 60.56 26.75 10.53
N SER A 6 59.51 27.11 11.26
CA SER A 6 58.41 26.36 11.84
C SER A 6 58.17 24.93 11.30
N SER A 7 58.05 24.01 12.25
CA SER A 7 57.46 22.68 12.13
C SER A 7 55.93 22.73 11.95
N SER A 8 55.38 22.00 10.98
CA SER A 8 53.97 21.60 10.97
C SER A 8 53.84 20.07 10.83
N PRO A 9 53.35 19.38 11.88
CA PRO A 9 53.20 17.93 11.89
C PRO A 9 51.72 17.52 11.77
N TRP A 10 51.16 17.54 10.55
CA TRP A 10 49.89 16.85 10.27
C TRP A 10 49.87 16.40 8.80
N SER A 11 50.55 15.30 8.49
CA SER A 11 50.18 14.45 7.36
C SER A 11 48.83 13.81 7.71
N VAL A 12 47.75 14.55 7.43
CA VAL A 12 46.39 14.02 7.39
C VAL A 12 46.41 12.89 6.37
N TRP A 13 46.19 11.67 6.85
CA TRP A 13 45.87 10.52 6.02
C TRP A 13 44.59 10.87 5.25
N THR A 14 44.72 11.40 4.04
CA THR A 14 43.64 11.32 3.06
C THR A 14 43.50 9.85 2.76
N PHE A 15 42.62 9.17 3.49
CA PHE A 15 42.09 7.89 3.05
C PHE A 15 41.40 8.17 1.73
N ASP A 16 42.13 7.94 0.65
CA ASP A 16 41.63 7.98 -0.71
C ASP A 16 40.72 6.75 -0.88
N PHE A 17 39.51 6.85 -0.32
CA PHE A 17 38.45 5.90 -0.62
C PHE A 17 38.10 6.13 -2.08
N SER A 18 38.79 5.41 -2.96
CA SER A 18 38.35 5.20 -4.34
C SER A 18 37.04 4.42 -4.27
N VAL A 19 35.95 5.13 -4.02
CA VAL A 19 34.58 4.61 -4.12
C VAL A 19 34.35 4.31 -5.59
N ASN A 20 34.50 3.02 -5.94
CA ASN A 20 34.25 2.54 -7.28
C ASN A 20 32.85 2.98 -7.72
N MET A 21 32.74 3.79 -8.78
CA MET A 21 31.44 4.21 -9.34
C MET A 21 30.54 3.01 -9.66
N LYS A 22 31.16 1.88 -10.05
CA LYS A 22 30.48 0.59 -10.22
C LYS A 22 29.92 0.03 -8.91
N ALA A 23 30.63 0.17 -7.79
CA ALA A 23 30.16 -0.26 -6.47
C ALA A 23 28.99 0.60 -5.97
N LEU A 24 28.98 1.91 -6.26
CA LEU A 24 27.84 2.79 -5.97
C LEU A 24 26.61 2.42 -6.80
N ILE A 25 26.81 2.10 -8.09
CA ILE A 25 25.74 1.64 -8.98
C ILE A 25 25.20 0.28 -8.49
N ILE A 26 26.06 -0.67 -8.14
CA ILE A 26 25.66 -1.99 -7.63
C ILE A 26 24.95 -1.86 -6.28
N LEU A 27 25.45 -1.05 -5.33
CA LEU A 27 24.75 -0.77 -4.08
C LEU A 27 23.39 -0.12 -4.34
N GLY A 28 23.32 0.85 -5.26
CA GLY A 28 22.08 1.50 -5.67
C GLY A 28 21.05 0.50 -6.22
N PHE A 29 21.47 -0.40 -7.11
CA PHE A 29 20.61 -1.47 -7.63
C PHE A 29 20.19 -2.47 -6.55
N LEU A 30 21.07 -2.79 -5.59
CA LEU A 30 20.73 -3.66 -4.46
C LEU A 30 19.65 -3.04 -3.57
N PHE A 31 19.76 -1.73 -3.25
CA PHE A 31 18.75 -1.01 -2.47
C PHE A 31 17.42 -0.84 -3.23
N LEU A 32 17.46 -0.73 -4.57
CA LEU A 32 16.25 -0.64 -5.41
C LEU A 32 15.47 -1.96 -5.51
N SER A 33 16.11 -3.11 -5.24
CA SER A 33 15.47 -4.42 -5.38
C SER A 33 14.44 -4.78 -4.29
N VAL A 34 14.31 -3.96 -3.23
CA VAL A 34 13.44 -4.24 -2.08
C VAL A 34 11.94 -3.91 -2.35
N ALA A 35 11.60 -3.21 -3.43
CA ALA A 35 10.27 -2.62 -3.62
C ALA A 35 9.21 -3.50 -4.32
N VAL A 36 9.56 -4.70 -4.81
CA VAL A 36 8.69 -5.41 -5.78
C VAL A 36 7.99 -6.65 -5.23
N GLN A 37 8.34 -7.14 -4.04
CA GLN A 37 7.67 -8.31 -3.49
C GLN A 37 6.32 -7.90 -2.86
N GLY A 38 5.23 -8.39 -3.44
CA GLY A 38 3.89 -8.16 -2.92
C GLY A 38 3.68 -8.75 -1.55
N LYS A 39 2.92 -8.05 -0.70
CA LYS A 39 2.58 -8.48 0.64
C LYS A 39 1.19 -9.10 0.65
N VAL A 40 1.09 -10.32 1.16
CA VAL A 40 -0.18 -10.91 1.58
C VAL A 40 -0.25 -10.76 3.09
N PHE A 41 -1.21 -9.97 3.58
CA PHE A 41 -1.35 -9.79 5.03
C PHE A 41 -2.01 -10.99 5.69
N GLU A 42 -1.56 -11.32 6.90
CA GLU A 42 -2.34 -12.14 7.80
C GLU A 42 -3.56 -11.36 8.31
N ARG A 43 -4.69 -12.05 8.55
CA ARG A 43 -5.96 -11.39 8.91
C ARG A 43 -5.82 -10.41 10.09
N CYS A 44 -5.17 -10.86 11.16
CA CYS A 44 -5.02 -10.05 12.37
C CYS A 44 -3.95 -8.96 12.26
N GLU A 45 -2.96 -9.18 11.40
CA GLU A 45 -1.99 -8.14 11.05
C GLU A 45 -2.67 -7.01 10.28
N LEU A 46 -3.51 -7.37 9.29
CA LEU A 46 -4.30 -6.40 8.54
C LEU A 46 -5.27 -5.67 9.47
N ALA A 47 -5.97 -6.38 10.36
CA ALA A 47 -6.89 -5.77 11.32
C ALA A 47 -6.24 -4.66 12.15
N ARG A 48 -5.05 -4.93 12.71
CA ARG A 48 -4.26 -3.94 13.46
C ARG A 48 -3.83 -2.78 12.58
N THR A 49 -3.41 -3.05 11.35
CA THR A 49 -2.98 -2.03 10.39
C THR A 49 -4.14 -1.10 10.00
N LEU A 50 -5.29 -1.65 9.60
CA LEU A 50 -6.46 -0.87 9.21
C LEU A 50 -7.03 -0.08 10.38
N LYS A 51 -7.02 -0.64 11.59
CA LYS A 51 -7.39 0.09 12.81
C LYS A 51 -6.45 1.26 13.07
N LYS A 52 -5.14 1.05 12.98
CA LYS A 52 -4.11 2.10 13.13
C LYS A 52 -4.28 3.21 12.08
N LEU A 53 -4.64 2.86 10.84
CA LEU A 53 -4.91 3.80 9.77
C LEU A 53 -6.32 4.46 9.86
N GLY A 54 -7.09 4.14 10.91
CA GLY A 54 -8.35 4.79 11.25
C GLY A 54 -9.51 4.42 10.34
N LEU A 55 -9.63 3.13 9.96
CA LEU A 55 -10.80 2.61 9.26
C LEU A 55 -11.88 2.02 10.18
N ASP A 56 -11.54 1.70 11.44
CA ASP A 56 -12.51 1.17 12.40
C ASP A 56 -13.57 2.22 12.74
N GLY A 57 -14.80 2.03 12.25
CA GLY A 57 -15.91 2.97 12.41
C GLY A 57 -15.91 4.14 11.41
N TYR A 58 -14.99 4.17 10.44
CA TYR A 58 -14.93 5.25 9.46
C TYR A 58 -16.23 5.33 8.66
N LYS A 59 -16.93 6.48 8.74
CA LYS A 59 -18.25 6.71 8.13
C LYS A 59 -19.27 5.60 8.46
N GLY A 60 -19.19 5.02 9.66
CA GLY A 60 -20.08 3.95 10.11
C GLY A 60 -19.71 2.54 9.62
N VAL A 61 -18.60 2.38 8.91
CA VAL A 61 -18.12 1.07 8.44
C VAL A 61 -17.25 0.43 9.53
N SER A 62 -17.66 -0.74 10.03
CA SER A 62 -16.91 -1.49 11.05
C SER A 62 -15.60 -2.05 10.50
N LEU A 63 -14.60 -2.25 11.37
CA LEU A 63 -13.35 -2.93 11.00
C LEU A 63 -13.60 -4.32 10.40
N ALA A 64 -14.62 -5.04 10.88
CA ALA A 64 -14.99 -6.36 10.36
C ALA A 64 -15.43 -6.30 8.88
N ASN A 65 -16.18 -5.25 8.49
CA ASN A 65 -16.58 -5.05 7.10
C ASN A 65 -15.37 -4.80 6.20
N TRP A 66 -14.41 -3.99 6.64
CA TRP A 66 -13.16 -3.76 5.90
C TRP A 66 -12.32 -5.03 5.72
N LEU A 67 -12.23 -5.87 6.76
CA LEU A 67 -11.55 -7.16 6.69
C LEU A 67 -12.27 -8.17 5.79
N CYS A 68 -13.60 -8.12 5.73
CA CYS A 68 -14.35 -8.96 4.82
C CYS A 68 -14.17 -8.50 3.36
N LEU A 69 -14.29 -7.19 3.11
CA LEU A 69 -14.08 -6.60 1.78
C LEU A 69 -12.71 -6.99 1.23
N THR A 70 -11.65 -6.71 1.98
CA THR A 70 -10.27 -7.03 1.54
C THR A 70 -10.01 -8.53 1.40
N LYS A 71 -10.77 -9.40 2.09
CA LYS A 71 -10.67 -10.84 1.91
C LYS A 71 -11.19 -11.26 0.53
N TRP A 72 -12.35 -10.75 0.14
CA TRP A 72 -13.02 -11.16 -1.09
C TRP A 72 -12.50 -10.44 -2.32
N GLU A 73 -12.07 -9.19 -2.19
CA GLU A 73 -11.51 -8.42 -3.30
C GLU A 73 -10.12 -8.94 -3.70
N SER A 74 -9.25 -9.22 -2.73
CA SER A 74 -7.82 -9.45 -3.03
C SER A 74 -7.19 -10.62 -2.28
N SER A 75 -7.94 -11.31 -1.41
CA SER A 75 -7.36 -12.26 -0.45
C SER A 75 -6.21 -11.65 0.37
N TYR A 76 -6.36 -10.39 0.78
CA TYR A 76 -5.37 -9.61 1.53
C TYR A 76 -4.05 -9.32 0.80
N ASN A 77 -4.01 -9.49 -0.52
CA ASN A 77 -2.82 -9.29 -1.34
C ASN A 77 -2.71 -7.84 -1.84
N THR A 78 -1.62 -7.14 -1.48
CA THR A 78 -1.36 -5.76 -1.93
C THR A 78 -1.03 -5.66 -3.42
N LYS A 79 -0.64 -6.74 -4.09
CA LYS A 79 -0.34 -6.75 -5.53
C LYS A 79 -1.46 -7.34 -6.39
N ALA A 80 -2.65 -7.57 -5.82
CA ALA A 80 -3.78 -8.08 -6.60
C ALA A 80 -4.15 -7.11 -7.73
N THR A 81 -4.38 -7.65 -8.93
CA THR A 81 -4.91 -6.90 -10.07
C THR A 81 -5.97 -7.71 -10.78
N ASN A 82 -6.97 -7.02 -11.32
CA ASN A 82 -8.02 -7.60 -12.13
C ASN A 82 -8.33 -6.70 -13.33
N TYR A 83 -8.20 -7.21 -14.54
CA TYR A 83 -8.49 -6.46 -15.76
C TYR A 83 -9.96 -6.61 -16.14
N ASN A 84 -10.61 -5.50 -16.50
CA ASN A 84 -12.01 -5.43 -16.86
C ASN A 84 -12.15 -5.06 -18.36
N PRO A 85 -12.37 -6.04 -19.25
CA PRO A 85 -12.39 -5.80 -20.70
C PRO A 85 -13.50 -4.84 -21.15
N GLY A 86 -14.65 -4.85 -20.47
CA GLY A 86 -15.81 -4.03 -20.85
C GLY A 86 -15.62 -2.52 -20.63
N SER A 87 -14.79 -2.13 -19.68
CA SER A 87 -14.47 -0.73 -19.37
C SER A 87 -13.03 -0.34 -19.73
N GLU A 88 -12.26 -1.30 -20.27
CA GLU A 88 -10.82 -1.19 -20.53
C GLU A 88 -10.03 -0.69 -19.32
N SER A 89 -10.48 -1.01 -18.10
CA SER A 89 -9.88 -0.56 -16.85
C SER A 89 -9.35 -1.72 -16.02
N THR A 90 -8.55 -1.43 -14.99
CA THR A 90 -7.96 -2.44 -14.11
C THR A 90 -8.22 -2.06 -12.66
N ASP A 91 -8.51 -3.05 -11.82
CA ASP A 91 -8.61 -2.91 -10.37
C ASP A 91 -7.26 -3.17 -9.72
N TYR A 92 -6.87 -2.36 -8.75
CA TYR A 92 -5.53 -2.38 -8.16
C TYR A 92 -5.54 -2.54 -6.64
N GLY A 93 -4.63 -3.41 -6.18
CA GLY A 93 -4.22 -3.51 -4.79
C GLY A 93 -5.24 -4.18 -3.87
N ILE A 94 -5.02 -4.00 -2.57
CA ILE A 94 -5.74 -4.73 -1.52
C ILE A 94 -7.25 -4.44 -1.50
N PHE A 95 -7.66 -3.26 -1.98
CA PHE A 95 -9.05 -2.82 -2.08
C PHE A 95 -9.62 -2.91 -3.50
N GLN A 96 -8.87 -3.43 -4.48
CA GLN A 96 -9.30 -3.50 -5.89
C GLN A 96 -9.87 -2.17 -6.41
N ILE A 97 -9.10 -1.10 -6.26
CA ILE A 97 -9.50 0.26 -6.67
C ILE A 97 -9.37 0.39 -8.20
N ASN A 98 -10.44 0.79 -8.86
CA ASN A 98 -10.51 0.82 -10.34
C ASN A 98 -9.84 2.07 -10.95
N SER A 99 -9.00 1.85 -11.97
CA SER A 99 -8.30 2.93 -12.70
C SER A 99 -9.18 3.81 -13.57
N LYS A 100 -10.44 3.46 -13.81
CA LYS A 100 -11.35 4.33 -14.56
C LYS A 100 -11.69 5.59 -13.79
N TRP A 101 -11.73 5.52 -12.46
CA TRP A 101 -12.33 6.55 -11.61
C TRP A 101 -11.41 7.10 -10.52
N TRP A 102 -10.47 6.31 -10.01
CA TRP A 102 -9.86 6.61 -8.72
C TRP A 102 -8.34 6.76 -8.76
N CYS A 103 -7.66 6.14 -9.72
CA CYS A 103 -6.21 6.22 -9.82
C CYS A 103 -5.78 6.25 -11.28
N ASN A 104 -4.59 6.80 -11.54
CA ASN A 104 -4.03 6.86 -12.88
C ASN A 104 -3.05 5.71 -13.13
N ASP A 105 -3.28 4.90 -14.16
CA ASP A 105 -2.35 3.85 -14.63
C ASP A 105 -1.70 4.15 -15.98
N GLY A 106 -1.98 5.32 -16.57
CA GLY A 106 -1.41 5.79 -17.83
C GLY A 106 -1.89 5.05 -19.08
N LYS A 107 -2.80 4.08 -18.95
CA LYS A 107 -3.28 3.25 -20.07
C LYS A 107 -4.81 3.15 -20.17
N THR A 108 -5.53 3.44 -19.09
CA THR A 108 -7.00 3.38 -19.08
C THR A 108 -7.59 4.57 -19.87
N PRO A 109 -8.38 4.33 -20.93
CA PRO A 109 -8.92 5.41 -21.76
C PRO A 109 -9.99 6.21 -21.01
N ASN A 110 -10.01 7.54 -21.20
CA ASN A 110 -11.01 8.45 -20.61
C ASN A 110 -11.20 8.24 -19.09
N ALA A 111 -10.10 8.02 -18.37
CA ALA A 111 -10.09 7.85 -16.93
C ALA A 111 -10.08 9.20 -16.20
N VAL A 112 -10.60 9.20 -14.97
CA VAL A 112 -10.41 10.28 -14.01
C VAL A 112 -9.58 9.76 -12.83
N ASP A 113 -8.80 10.64 -12.22
CA ASP A 113 -7.91 10.32 -11.10
C ASP A 113 -8.47 10.92 -9.81
N GLY A 114 -9.57 10.34 -9.32
CA GLY A 114 -10.30 10.86 -8.16
C GLY A 114 -9.45 10.95 -6.89
N CYS A 115 -8.52 10.01 -6.67
CA CYS A 115 -7.65 10.02 -5.50
C CYS A 115 -6.30 10.73 -5.72
N HIS A 116 -6.06 11.28 -6.93
CA HIS A 116 -4.81 11.96 -7.30
C HIS A 116 -3.56 11.13 -7.01
N VAL A 117 -3.58 9.86 -7.43
CA VAL A 117 -2.55 8.86 -7.10
C VAL A 117 -2.29 7.93 -8.28
N SER A 118 -1.03 7.51 -8.46
CA SER A 118 -0.72 6.45 -9.41
C SER A 118 -1.27 5.11 -8.91
N CYS A 119 -1.87 4.31 -9.80
CA CYS A 119 -2.37 2.99 -9.44
C CYS A 119 -1.24 2.06 -8.92
N SER A 120 0.02 2.30 -9.30
CA SER A 120 1.17 1.54 -8.77
C SER A 120 1.41 1.78 -7.28
N GLU A 121 1.08 2.98 -6.77
CA GLU A 121 1.25 3.34 -5.36
C GLU A 121 0.20 2.67 -4.47
N LEU A 122 -0.96 2.31 -5.03
CA LEU A 122 -1.98 1.52 -4.35
C LEU A 122 -1.57 0.06 -4.16
N MET A 123 -0.50 -0.35 -4.83
CA MET A 123 0.06 -1.69 -4.78
C MET A 123 1.30 -1.80 -3.88
N GLU A 124 1.67 -0.74 -3.15
CA GLU A 124 2.77 -0.78 -2.20
C GLU A 124 2.48 -1.72 -1.01
N ASN A 125 3.54 -2.18 -0.32
CA ASN A 125 3.39 -2.99 0.89
C ASN A 125 2.89 -2.14 2.08
N ASP A 126 3.22 -0.85 2.08
CA ASP A 126 2.57 0.14 2.93
C ASP A 126 1.25 0.55 2.27
N ILE A 127 0.14 0.19 2.92
CA ILE A 127 -1.21 0.42 2.40
C ILE A 127 -1.78 1.79 2.76
N ALA A 128 -0.98 2.72 3.29
CA ALA A 128 -1.46 4.05 3.71
C ALA A 128 -2.17 4.81 2.58
N LYS A 129 -1.58 4.84 1.37
CA LYS A 129 -2.19 5.49 0.19
C LYS A 129 -3.46 4.78 -0.26
N ALA A 130 -3.45 3.45 -0.25
CA ALA A 130 -4.63 2.64 -0.56
C ALA A 130 -5.78 2.90 0.42
N VAL A 131 -5.49 3.04 1.72
CA VAL A 131 -6.48 3.41 2.74
C VAL A 131 -6.98 4.85 2.56
N ALA A 132 -6.11 5.80 2.23
CA ALA A 132 -6.51 7.18 1.97
C ALA A 132 -7.50 7.27 0.80
N CYS A 133 -7.21 6.58 -0.30
CA CYS A 133 -8.12 6.51 -1.44
C CYS A 133 -9.43 5.81 -1.08
N ALA A 134 -9.40 4.66 -0.39
CA ALA A 134 -10.61 3.97 0.05
C ALA A 134 -11.51 4.85 0.95
N LYS A 135 -10.92 5.67 1.82
CA LYS A 135 -11.65 6.65 2.64
C LYS A 135 -12.36 7.68 1.78
N GLN A 136 -11.71 8.19 0.75
CA GLN A 136 -12.31 9.14 -0.18
C GLN A 136 -13.51 8.52 -0.90
N ILE A 137 -13.35 7.32 -1.46
CA ILE A 137 -14.43 6.58 -2.13
C ILE A 137 -15.64 6.42 -1.19
N VAL A 138 -15.42 5.97 0.05
CA VAL A 138 -16.51 5.82 1.03
C VAL A 138 -17.14 7.16 1.42
N SER A 139 -16.37 8.24 1.44
CA SER A 139 -16.92 9.57 1.72
C SER A 139 -17.80 10.10 0.59
N GLU A 140 -17.52 9.72 -0.66
CA GLU A 140 -18.27 10.17 -1.84
C GLU A 140 -19.45 9.26 -2.19
N GLN A 141 -19.25 7.94 -2.15
CA GLN A 141 -20.18 6.94 -2.67
C GLN A 141 -20.70 5.96 -1.60
N GLY A 142 -20.13 6.00 -0.39
CA GLY A 142 -20.38 5.00 0.64
C GLY A 142 -19.66 3.69 0.37
N ILE A 143 -19.77 2.75 1.32
CA ILE A 143 -19.13 1.43 1.23
C ILE A 143 -19.73 0.55 0.12
N THR A 144 -20.93 0.87 -0.36
CA THR A 144 -21.62 0.16 -1.45
C THR A 144 -20.98 0.34 -2.82
N ALA A 145 -19.97 1.21 -2.95
CA ALA A 145 -19.14 1.30 -4.15
C ALA A 145 -18.44 -0.04 -4.48
N TRP A 146 -18.23 -0.89 -3.47
CA TRP A 146 -17.76 -2.25 -3.66
C TRP A 146 -18.94 -3.23 -3.71
N TYR A 147 -19.13 -3.89 -4.84
CA TYR A 147 -20.20 -4.90 -5.02
C TYR A 147 -20.10 -6.05 -4.01
N VAL A 148 -18.89 -6.37 -3.54
CA VAL A 148 -18.64 -7.46 -2.58
C VAL A 148 -19.22 -7.19 -1.19
N VAL A 149 -19.58 -5.95 -0.87
CA VAL A 149 -20.08 -5.59 0.46
C VAL A 149 -21.43 -6.25 0.78
N LEU A 150 -22.25 -6.50 -0.24
CA LEU A 150 -23.48 -7.30 -0.08
C LEU A 150 -23.16 -8.74 0.35
N VAL A 151 -22.13 -9.35 -0.24
CA VAL A 151 -21.64 -10.68 0.15
C VAL A 151 -21.16 -10.67 1.59
N CYS A 152 -20.43 -9.63 2.00
CA CYS A 152 -19.95 -9.49 3.36
C CYS A 152 -21.06 -9.36 4.40
N VAL A 153 -22.10 -8.56 4.13
CA VAL A 153 -23.25 -8.44 5.03
C VAL A 153 -23.98 -9.79 5.16
N CYS A 154 -24.22 -10.50 4.05
CA CYS A 154 -24.87 -11.81 4.07
C CYS A 154 -24.04 -12.90 4.78
N VAL A 155 -22.73 -12.94 4.53
CA VAL A 155 -21.81 -13.88 5.19
C VAL A 155 -21.69 -13.54 6.67
N TRP A 156 -21.64 -12.26 7.05
CA TRP A 156 -21.59 -11.86 8.47
C TRP A 156 -22.87 -12.25 9.20
N VAL A 157 -24.05 -12.05 8.60
CA VAL A 157 -25.33 -12.50 9.17
C VAL A 157 -25.37 -14.03 9.32
N CYS A 158 -24.86 -14.80 8.35
CA CYS A 158 -24.80 -16.27 8.44
C CYS A 158 -23.76 -16.78 9.46
N VAL A 159 -22.62 -16.11 9.61
CA VAL A 159 -21.50 -16.53 10.47
C VAL A 159 -21.66 -16.01 11.92
N CYS A 160 -22.36 -14.88 12.13
CA CYS A 160 -22.67 -14.35 13.45
C CYS A 160 -23.49 -15.29 14.33
N PHE A 161 -24.26 -16.21 13.74
CA PHE A 161 -24.96 -17.24 14.50
C PHE A 161 -24.06 -18.40 14.96
N LEU A 162 -22.85 -18.53 14.41
CA LEU A 162 -22.00 -19.68 14.68
C LEU A 162 -20.73 -19.39 15.49
N LEU A 163 -20.14 -18.19 15.47
CA LEU A 163 -18.83 -17.99 16.15
C LEU A 163 -18.56 -16.55 16.65
N PRO A 164 -18.92 -16.24 17.90
CA PRO A 164 -18.40 -15.05 18.60
C PRO A 164 -16.90 -15.16 18.98
N VAL A 165 -16.29 -16.34 18.78
CA VAL A 165 -14.99 -16.69 19.39
C VAL A 165 -13.81 -16.63 18.41
N LEU A 166 -14.02 -16.73 17.09
CA LEU A 166 -12.93 -16.69 16.09
C LEU A 166 -12.51 -15.28 15.66
N LEU A 167 -13.18 -14.22 16.15
CA LEU A 167 -12.99 -12.84 15.67
C LEU A 167 -12.03 -11.99 16.52
N ARG A 168 -11.57 -12.45 17.68
CA ARG A 168 -10.59 -11.69 18.48
C ARG A 168 -9.18 -11.89 17.93
N CYS A 169 -8.62 -10.82 17.40
CA CYS A 169 -7.17 -10.67 17.29
C CYS A 169 -6.68 -10.22 18.67
N ASN A 170 -6.20 -11.19 19.45
CA ASN A 170 -5.59 -10.94 20.76
C ASN A 170 -4.27 -10.18 20.61
#